data_AF-A0A7J3ADY2-F1
#
_entry.id   AF-A0A7J3ADY2-F1
#
_cell.length_a   1.000
_cell.length_b   1.000
_cell.length_c   1.000
_cell.angle_alpha   90.00
_cell.angle_beta   90.00
_cell.angle_gamma   90.00
#
_symmetry.space_group_name_H-M   'P 1'
#
loop_
_entity.id
_entity.type
_entity.pdbx_description
1 polymer ?
#
loop_
_entity_poly.entity_id
_entity_poly.type
_entity_poly.pdbx_seq_one_letter_code
_entity_poly.pdbx_strand_id
1 'polypeptide(L)' 'MSSITRKKKKVDNANLPVVECFCGAKILLVPNVKEMSRAIDAHAEVHAKKFKTKKEKDDEAEKVRDDLIMKILEKASEA' A
#
# COMPACT_ATOMS: atom_id res chain seq x y z
N MET A 1 -15.96 20.95 -32.43
CA MET A 1 -15.52 20.75 -31.04
C MET A 1 -15.74 19.28 -30.69
N SER A 2 -14.70 18.45 -30.80
CA SER A 2 -14.80 16.99 -30.59
C SER A 2 -14.39 16.64 -29.17
N SER A 3 -15.36 16.25 -28.35
CA SER A 3 -15.18 15.89 -26.94
C SER A 3 -14.57 14.48 -26.84
N ILE A 4 -13.31 14.41 -26.42
CA ILE A 4 -12.60 13.15 -26.12
C ILE A 4 -13.14 12.60 -24.81
N THR A 5 -13.99 11.57 -24.87
CA THR A 5 -14.41 10.81 -23.69
C THR A 5 -13.29 9.88 -23.25
N ARG A 6 -12.56 10.28 -22.20
CA ARG A 6 -11.58 9.41 -21.53
C ARG A 6 -12.30 8.21 -20.91
N LYS A 7 -12.30 7.07 -21.60
CA LYS A 7 -12.69 5.78 -21.02
C LYS A 7 -11.75 5.49 -19.85
N LYS A 8 -12.23 5.63 -18.61
CA LYS A 8 -11.57 5.07 -17.42
C LYS A 8 -11.51 3.55 -17.61
N LYS A 9 -10.32 3.01 -17.89
CA LYS A 9 -10.05 1.57 -17.82
C LYS A 9 -10.44 1.11 -16.41
N LYS A 10 -11.53 0.36 -16.28
CA LYS A 10 -11.76 -0.47 -15.09
C LYS A 10 -10.64 -1.49 -15.10
N VAL A 11 -9.69 -1.36 -14.19
CA VAL A 11 -8.68 -2.38 -13.96
C VAL A 11 -9.41 -3.51 -13.26
N ASP A 12 -9.49 -4.67 -13.90
CA ASP A 12 -10.09 -5.88 -13.35
C ASP A 12 -9.29 -6.29 -12.09
N ASN A 13 -9.77 -5.89 -10.91
CA ASN A 13 -9.15 -6.17 -9.60
C ASN A 13 -9.22 -7.66 -9.18
N ALA A 14 -9.62 -8.56 -10.08
CA ALA A 14 -10.01 -9.92 -9.73
C ALA A 14 -8.83 -10.86 -9.38
N ASN A 15 -7.57 -10.47 -9.64
CA ASN A 15 -6.39 -11.32 -9.43
C ASN A 15 -5.17 -10.58 -8.86
N LEU A 16 -5.36 -9.40 -8.26
CA LEU A 16 -4.23 -8.69 -7.68
C LEU A 16 -3.78 -9.38 -6.38
N PRO A 17 -2.48 -9.65 -6.22
CA PRO A 17 -1.99 -10.27 -5.00
C PRO A 17 -2.21 -9.32 -3.82
N VAL A 18 -2.45 -9.89 -2.64
CA VAL A 18 -2.76 -9.11 -1.43
C VAL A 18 -1.65 -9.32 -0.43
N VAL A 19 -1.10 -8.25 0.13
CA VAL A 19 -0.14 -8.29 1.24
C VAL A 19 -0.88 -8.05 2.54
N GLU A 20 -0.58 -8.85 3.55
CA GLU A 20 -1.15 -8.71 4.88
C GLU A 20 -0.13 -8.05 5.82
N CYS A 21 -0.53 -6.92 6.41
CA CYS A 21 0.21 -6.31 7.50
C CYS A 21 0.08 -7.18 8.76
N PHE A 22 1.06 -7.14 9.66
CA PHE A 22 0.99 -7.84 10.95
C PHE A 22 -0.23 -7.45 11.81
N CYS A 23 -0.86 -6.30 11.55
CA CYS A 23 -2.10 -5.90 12.22
C CYS A 23 -3.36 -6.56 11.64
N GLY A 24 -3.22 -7.44 10.64
CA GLY A 24 -4.32 -8.11 9.95
C GLY A 24 -4.94 -7.29 8.81
N ALA A 25 -4.45 -6.08 8.54
CA ALA A 25 -4.92 -5.28 7.42
C ALA A 25 -4.41 -5.83 6.09
N LYS A 26 -5.30 -5.91 5.11
CA LYS A 26 -5.03 -6.42 3.76
C LYS A 26 -4.84 -5.25 2.80
N ILE A 27 -3.67 -5.20 2.16
CA ILE A 27 -3.28 -4.19 1.17
C ILE A 27 -3.20 -4.85 -0.20
N LEU A 28 -3.97 -4.33 -1.14
CA LEU A 28 -3.97 -4.79 -2.53
C LEU A 28 -2.68 -4.34 -3.23
N LEU A 29 -1.92 -5.30 -3.79
CA LEU A 29 -0.78 -5.02 -4.65
C LEU A 29 -1.27 -4.56 -6.01
N VAL A 30 -1.19 -3.26 -6.26
CA VAL A 30 -1.47 -2.69 -7.57
C VAL A 30 -0.17 -2.59 -8.38
N PRO A 31 -0.19 -2.82 -9.71
CA PRO A 31 1.01 -2.67 -10.55
C PRO A 31 1.57 -1.24 -10.58
N ASN A 32 0.76 -0.26 -10.16
CA ASN A 32 1.18 1.13 -10.10
C ASN A 32 1.92 1.40 -8.78
N VAL A 33 3.24 1.48 -8.86
CA VAL A 33 4.13 1.74 -7.71
C VAL A 33 3.71 2.99 -6.93
N LYS A 34 3.25 4.06 -7.59
CA LYS A 34 2.84 5.29 -6.89
C LYS A 34 1.59 5.08 -6.03
N GLU A 35 0.62 4.33 -6.54
CA GLU A 35 -0.60 4.02 -5.81
C GLU A 35 -0.31 3.02 -4.67
N MET A 36 0.63 2.10 -4.88
CA MET A 36 1.12 1.20 -3.84
C MET A 36 1.83 1.95 -2.71
N SER A 37 2.80 2.82 -3.02
CA SER A 37 3.50 3.61 -1.99
C SER A 37 2.52 4.43 -1.16
N ARG A 38 1.51 5.05 -1.80
CA ARG A 38 0.43 5.76 -1.11
C ARG A 38 -0.39 4.87 -0.18
N ALA A 39 -0.70 3.64 -0.60
CA ALA A 39 -1.45 2.70 0.22
C ALA A 39 -0.65 2.27 1.47
N ILE A 40 0.66 2.02 1.31
CA ILE A 40 1.57 1.69 2.40
C ILE A 40 1.68 2.88 3.36
N ASP A 41 1.95 4.08 2.86
CA ASP A 41 2.10 5.29 3.68
C ASP A 41 0.82 5.60 4.46
N ALA A 42 -0.34 5.57 3.80
CA ALA A 42 -1.62 5.78 4.45
C ALA A 42 -1.88 4.73 5.56
N HIS A 43 -1.44 3.49 5.36
CA HIS A 43 -1.54 2.45 6.38
C HIS A 43 -0.58 2.66 7.54
N ALA A 44 0.67 3.06 7.27
CA ALA A 44 1.66 3.40 8.27
C ALA A 44 1.22 4.60 9.14
N GLU A 45 0.54 5.59 8.55
CA GLU A 45 -0.05 6.70 9.30
C GLU A 45 -1.15 6.23 10.28
N VAL A 46 -1.92 5.19 9.94
CA VAL A 46 -2.91 4.60 10.86
C VAL A 46 -2.22 3.96 12.05
N HIS A 47 -1.05 3.34 11.85
CA HIS A 47 -0.22 2.83 12.93
C HIS A 47 0.34 3.96 13.80
N ALA A 48 0.93 4.99 13.19
CA ALA A 48 1.43 6.16 13.89
C ALA A 48 0.36 6.84 14.76
N LYS A 49 -0.91 6.91 14.32
CA LYS A 49 -1.99 7.49 15.12
C LYS A 49 -2.20 6.83 16.48
N LYS A 50 -1.77 5.58 16.67
CA LYS A 50 -1.86 4.87 17.95
C LYS A 50 -0.82 5.31 18.98
N PHE A 51 0.25 5.97 18.54
CA PHE A 51 1.36 6.41 19.40
C PHE A 51 1.22 7.88 19.79
N LYS A 52 1.78 8.24 20.95
CA LYS A 52 1.65 9.59 21.50
C LYS A 52 2.82 10.49 21.13
N THR A 53 4.05 9.97 21.17
CA THR A 53 5.24 10.77 20.85
C THR A 53 5.55 10.72 19.36
N LYS A 54 6.11 11.83 18.84
CA LYS A 54 6.53 11.89 17.43
C LYS A 54 7.57 10.81 17.08
N LYS A 55 8.50 10.53 18.00
CA LYS A 55 9.52 9.51 17.81
C LYS A 55 8.90 8.11 17.62
N GLU A 56 8.03 7.69 18.54
CA GLU A 56 7.34 6.40 18.42
C GLU A 56 6.46 6.30 17.16
N LYS A 57 5.85 7.41 16.74
CA LYS A 57 5.10 7.47 15.48
C LYS A 57 5.97 7.19 14.27
N ASP A 58 7.12 7.84 14.21
CA ASP A 58 8.06 7.73 13.09
C ASP A 58 8.68 6.32 13.08
N ASP A 59 9.11 5.81 14.24
CA ASP A 59 9.66 4.45 14.42
C ASP A 59 8.66 3.36 14.01
N GLU A 60 7.39 3.46 14.44
CA GLU A 60 6.36 2.48 14.06
C GLU A 60 6.03 2.58 12.57
N ALA A 61 5.86 3.81 12.04
CA ALA A 61 5.54 3.99 10.64
C ALA A 61 6.66 3.47 9.73
N GLU A 62 7.92 3.61 10.12
CA GLU A 62 9.06 3.01 9.40
C GLU A 62 9.00 1.48 9.44
N LYS A 63 8.81 0.86 10.61
CA LYS A 63 8.69 -0.59 10.73
C LYS A 63 7.57 -1.17 9.87
N VAL A 64 6.40 -0.51 9.86
CA VAL A 64 5.25 -0.92 9.05
C VAL A 64 5.56 -0.79 7.57
N ARG A 65 6.25 0.29 7.16
CA ARG A 65 6.67 0.49 5.77
C ARG A 65 7.63 -0.61 5.34
N ASP A 66 8.66 -0.88 6.12
CA ASP A 66 9.69 -1.89 5.79
C ASP A 66 9.10 -3.31 5.73
N ASP A 67 8.25 -3.70 6.69
CA ASP A 67 7.56 -4.99 6.68
C ASP A 67 6.70 -5.17 5.42
N LEU A 68 5.92 -4.14 5.08
CA LEU A 68 5.07 -4.18 3.90
C LEU A 68 5.91 -4.22 2.62
N ILE A 69 6.93 -3.38 2.49
CA ILE A 69 7.82 -3.36 1.32
C ILE A 69 8.50 -4.72 1.14
N MET A 70 9.00 -5.33 2.22
CA MET A 70 9.61 -6.65 2.16
C MET A 70 8.63 -7.70 1.62
N LYS A 71 7.41 -7.78 2.18
CA LYS A 71 6.37 -8.71 1.71
C LYS A 71 5.93 -8.45 0.27
N ILE A 72 5.92 -7.19 -0.14
CA ILE A 72 5.62 -6.80 -1.52
C ILE A 72 6.71 -7.33 -2.46
N LEU A 73 7.98 -7.15 -2.11
CA LEU A 73 9.12 -7.63 -2.90
C LEU A 73 9.18 -9.15 -2.96
N GLU A 74 8.90 -9.85 -1.85
CA GLU A 74 8.79 -11.31 -1.81
C GLU A 74 7.73 -11.79 -2.80
N LYS A 75 6.50 -11.25 -2.72
CA LYS A 75 5.43 -11.62 -3.66
C LYS A 75 5.71 -11.23 -5.10
N ALA A 76 6.44 -10.15 -5.33
CA ALA A 76 6.85 -9.74 -6.67
C ALA A 76 7.94 -10.66 -7.24
N SER A 77 8.74 -11.31 -6.39
CA SER A 77 9.78 -12.27 -6.80
C SER A 77 9.25 -13.68 -7.07
N GLU A 78 8.08 -14.03 -6.51
CA GLU A 78 7.38 -15.30 -6.74
C GLU A 78 6.56 -15.32 -8.05
N ALA A 79 6.35 -14.15 -8.68
CA ALA A 79 5.54 -13.95 -9.89
C ALA A 79 6.38 -13.95 -11.18
#